data_AF-A0A7H4MWB7-F1
#
_entry.id   AF-A0A7H4MWB7-F1
#
_cell.length_a   1.000
_cell.length_b   1.000
_cell.length_c   1.000
_cell.angle_alpha   90.00
_cell.angle_beta   90.00
_cell.angle_gamma   90.00
#
_symmetry.space_group_name_H-M   'P 1'
#
loop_
_entity.id
_entity.type
_entity.pdbx_description
1 polymer ?
#
loop_
_entity_poly.entity_id
_entity_poly.type
_entity_poly.pdbx_seq_one_letter_code
_entity_poly.pdbx_strand_id
1 'polypeptide(L)'
;MKVWPVKHSPLLRQPERFIARNELQALIQKVTHNLVNIKDESGQFLLRLDDGRVIDTKGWNGWEWTHGVGLYGIYQYYQQTGDTAMRDIIDGWFADRFAEGATTKNVNTMAPFLTLAYRYEETGNPAYLPWLDSWAEWAMNEMPRTESGGMQHITLAEENHQQMWDDTLMMTVLRWRKSASCLIVRNT
;
A
#
# COMPACT_ATOMS: atom_id res chain seq x y z
N MET A 1 47.94 -24.62 -3.99
CA MET A 1 46.86 -23.88 -4.67
C MET A 1 47.28 -22.41 -4.75
N LYS A 2 47.23 -21.76 -5.93
CA LYS A 2 47.63 -20.35 -6.09
C LYS A 2 46.52 -19.44 -5.58
N VAL A 3 46.84 -18.48 -4.70
CA VAL A 3 45.88 -17.52 -4.11
C VAL A 3 46.27 -16.11 -4.52
N TRP A 4 45.30 -15.31 -4.96
CA TRP A 4 45.51 -13.92 -5.38
C TRP A 4 45.18 -12.95 -4.22
N PRO A 5 46.08 -12.03 -3.84
CA PRO A 5 45.88 -11.16 -2.68
C PRO A 5 44.97 -9.97 -3.01
N VAL A 6 43.68 -10.05 -2.68
CA VAL A 6 42.70 -8.98 -3.00
C VAL A 6 42.20 -8.17 -1.78
N LYS A 7 42.37 -8.69 -0.56
CA LYS A 7 41.78 -8.11 0.67
C LYS A 7 42.22 -6.66 0.97
N HIS A 8 43.41 -6.28 0.52
CA HIS A 8 43.99 -4.96 0.78
C HIS A 8 43.41 -3.84 -0.11
N SER A 9 42.87 -4.20 -1.29
CA SER A 9 42.41 -3.21 -2.25
C SER A 9 40.93 -2.88 -2.03
N PRO A 10 40.56 -1.60 -1.82
CA PRO A 10 39.17 -1.19 -1.72
C PRO A 10 38.33 -1.50 -2.96
N LEU A 11 38.97 -1.59 -4.14
CA LEU A 11 38.32 -1.89 -5.42
C LEU A 11 38.12 -3.39 -5.65
N LEU A 12 38.95 -4.23 -5.06
CA LEU A 12 38.95 -5.68 -5.32
C LEU A 12 38.33 -6.49 -4.17
N ARG A 13 38.31 -5.95 -2.94
CA ARG A 13 37.70 -6.63 -1.80
C ARG A 13 36.19 -6.74 -2.01
N GLN A 14 35.63 -7.91 -1.70
CA GLN A 14 34.19 -8.07 -1.67
C GLN A 14 33.56 -7.11 -0.65
N PRO A 15 32.33 -6.61 -0.89
CA PRO A 15 31.61 -5.82 0.10
C PRO A 15 31.42 -6.62 1.40
N GLU A 16 31.65 -5.98 2.52
CA GLU A 16 31.32 -6.54 3.83
C GLU A 16 29.81 -6.42 4.04
N ARG A 17 29.14 -7.54 4.31
CA ARG A 17 27.69 -7.60 4.56
C ARG A 17 27.48 -8.19 5.95
N PHE A 18 26.79 -7.44 6.81
CA PHE A 18 26.51 -7.88 8.19
C PHE A 18 25.40 -8.95 8.29
N ILE A 19 24.62 -9.14 7.21
CA ILE A 19 23.54 -10.13 7.12
C ILE A 19 23.59 -10.82 5.76
N ALA A 20 23.42 -12.14 5.74
CA ALA A 20 23.32 -12.88 4.48
C ALA A 20 21.93 -12.68 3.84
N ARG A 21 21.86 -12.84 2.51
CA ARG A 21 20.63 -12.62 1.74
C ARG A 21 19.48 -13.51 2.23
N ASN A 22 19.74 -14.79 2.47
CA ASN A 22 18.74 -15.75 2.95
C ASN A 22 18.23 -15.40 4.35
N GLU A 23 19.09 -14.91 5.25
CA GLU A 23 18.70 -14.45 6.58
C GLU A 23 17.81 -13.21 6.50
N LEU A 24 18.15 -12.25 5.63
CA LEU A 24 17.33 -11.06 5.39
C LEU A 24 15.96 -11.42 4.78
N GLN A 25 15.92 -12.34 3.81
CA GLN A 25 14.66 -12.82 3.22
C GLN A 25 13.78 -13.50 4.28
N ALA A 26 14.35 -14.35 5.13
CA ALA A 26 13.63 -14.99 6.23
C ALA A 26 13.13 -13.96 7.25
N LEU A 27 13.89 -12.89 7.52
CA LEU A 27 13.45 -11.81 8.40
C LEU A 27 12.27 -11.04 7.81
N ILE A 28 12.31 -10.71 6.51
CA ILE A 28 11.19 -10.05 5.82
C ILE A 28 9.94 -10.91 5.88
N GLN A 29 10.05 -12.22 5.59
CA GLN A 29 8.93 -13.16 5.69
C GLN A 29 8.35 -13.23 7.10
N LYS A 30 9.18 -13.20 8.15
CA LYS A 30 8.70 -13.15 9.55
C LYS A 30 7.95 -11.86 9.87
N VAL A 31 8.45 -10.71 9.40
CA VAL A 31 7.79 -9.42 9.60
C VAL A 31 6.45 -9.38 8.84
N THR A 32 6.41 -9.85 7.60
CA THR A 32 5.15 -9.98 6.85
C THR A 32 4.17 -10.91 7.56
N HIS A 33 4.63 -12.07 8.04
CA HIS A 33 3.79 -12.99 8.79
C HIS A 33 3.21 -12.32 10.05
N ASN A 34 4.00 -11.55 10.79
CA ASN A 34 3.48 -10.80 11.92
C ASN A 34 2.42 -9.77 11.49
N LEU A 35 2.73 -8.96 10.47
CA LEU A 35 1.84 -7.93 9.93
C LEU A 35 0.46 -8.48 9.57
N VAL A 36 0.39 -9.57 8.81
CA VAL A 36 -0.89 -10.14 8.34
C VAL A 36 -1.66 -10.91 9.43
N ASN A 37 -1.05 -11.12 10.60
CA ASN A 37 -1.66 -11.75 11.76
C ASN A 37 -1.98 -10.78 12.90
N ILE A 38 -1.80 -9.46 12.69
CA ILE A 38 -2.30 -8.46 13.64
C ILE A 38 -3.82 -8.56 13.70
N LYS A 39 -4.36 -8.57 14.93
CA LYS A 39 -5.80 -8.67 15.24
C LYS A 39 -6.09 -7.92 16.54
N ASP A 40 -7.30 -7.39 16.66
CA ASP A 40 -7.86 -6.92 17.93
C ASP A 40 -9.03 -7.82 18.36
N GLU A 41 -8.70 -8.97 18.95
CA GLU A 41 -9.70 -9.96 19.36
C GLU A 41 -10.65 -9.43 20.45
N SER A 42 -10.18 -8.46 21.25
CA SER A 42 -10.97 -7.84 22.31
C SER A 42 -11.91 -6.75 21.82
N GLY A 43 -11.68 -6.22 20.61
CA GLY A 43 -12.36 -5.04 20.10
C GLY A 43 -12.04 -3.75 20.87
N GLN A 44 -10.91 -3.70 21.59
CA GLN A 44 -10.49 -2.56 22.40
C GLN A 44 -10.27 -1.29 21.58
N PHE A 45 -9.85 -1.44 20.32
CA PHE A 45 -9.43 -0.36 19.43
C PHE A 45 -10.40 -0.14 18.26
N LEU A 46 -11.61 -0.69 18.34
CA LEU A 46 -12.66 -0.45 17.34
C LEU A 46 -13.01 1.05 17.30
N LEU A 47 -12.89 1.64 16.11
CA LEU A 47 -13.35 3.00 15.87
C LEU A 47 -14.86 2.99 15.67
N ARG A 48 -15.58 3.80 16.44
CA ARG A 48 -17.04 3.90 16.39
C ARG A 48 -17.42 5.29 15.92
N LEU A 49 -18.27 5.34 14.90
CA LEU A 49 -18.81 6.58 14.33
C LEU A 49 -20.30 6.68 14.67
N ASP A 50 -20.80 7.91 14.76
CA ASP A 50 -22.19 8.21 15.14
C ASP A 50 -23.22 7.85 14.05
N ASP A 51 -22.75 7.55 12.83
CA ASP A 51 -23.54 6.95 11.74
C ASP A 51 -23.72 5.43 11.85
N GLY A 52 -23.24 4.82 12.93
CA GLY A 52 -23.38 3.39 13.23
C GLY A 52 -22.25 2.51 12.69
N ARG A 53 -21.28 3.06 11.95
CA ARG A 53 -20.11 2.29 11.52
C ARG A 53 -19.21 1.92 12.70
N VAL A 54 -18.74 0.69 12.70
CA VAL A 54 -17.75 0.14 13.64
C VAL A 54 -16.62 -0.45 12.83
N ILE A 55 -15.42 0.11 12.96
CA ILE A 55 -14.30 -0.14 12.05
C ILE A 55 -13.15 -0.75 12.84
N ASP A 56 -12.69 -1.92 12.40
CA ASP A 56 -11.45 -2.53 12.87
C ASP A 56 -10.26 -1.85 12.18
N THR A 57 -9.54 -1.05 12.97
CA THR A 57 -8.36 -0.30 12.52
C THR A 57 -7.05 -1.07 12.71
N LYS A 58 -7.10 -2.27 13.29
CA LYS A 58 -5.92 -3.05 13.69
C LYS A 58 -5.78 -4.33 12.88
N GLY A 59 -6.86 -5.10 12.76
CA GLY A 59 -6.83 -6.39 12.10
C GLY A 59 -6.44 -6.28 10.63
N TRP A 60 -5.74 -7.30 10.10
CA TRP A 60 -5.42 -7.38 8.67
C TRP A 60 -6.66 -7.34 7.76
N ASN A 61 -7.82 -7.69 8.33
CA ASN A 61 -9.10 -7.64 7.65
C ASN A 61 -9.70 -6.22 7.57
N GLY A 62 -9.03 -5.21 8.12
CA GLY A 62 -9.44 -3.82 8.01
C GLY A 62 -9.08 -3.19 6.66
N TRP A 63 -9.47 -1.93 6.49
CA TRP A 63 -9.11 -1.10 5.33
C TRP A 63 -8.66 0.28 5.77
N GLU A 64 -7.35 0.40 6.01
CA GLU A 64 -6.70 1.61 6.51
C GLU A 64 -5.41 1.91 5.74
N TRP A 65 -4.85 3.10 5.92
CA TRP A 65 -3.59 3.50 5.26
C TRP A 65 -2.42 2.56 5.61
N THR A 66 -2.42 1.97 6.80
CA THR A 66 -1.46 0.97 7.26
C THR A 66 -1.43 -0.25 6.34
N HIS A 67 -2.61 -0.69 5.89
CA HIS A 67 -2.73 -1.79 4.91
C HIS A 67 -2.15 -1.37 3.57
N GLY A 68 -2.42 -0.15 3.11
CA GLY A 68 -1.83 0.35 1.87
C GLY A 68 -0.30 0.37 1.88
N VAL A 69 0.31 0.76 3.00
CA VAL A 69 1.77 0.72 3.18
C VAL A 69 2.27 -0.74 3.25
N GLY A 70 1.61 -1.59 4.03
CA GLY A 70 1.95 -3.01 4.15
C GLY A 70 1.90 -3.75 2.82
N LEU A 71 0.80 -3.60 2.08
CA LEU A 71 0.61 -4.15 0.74
C LEU A 71 1.69 -3.68 -0.23
N TYR A 72 2.08 -2.40 -0.18
CA TYR A 72 3.13 -1.88 -1.06
C TYR A 72 4.51 -2.45 -0.74
N GLY A 73 4.83 -2.66 0.55
CA GLY A 73 6.07 -3.34 0.96
C GLY A 73 6.11 -4.81 0.51
N ILE A 74 5.01 -5.54 0.71
CA ILE A 74 4.84 -6.93 0.25
C ILE A 74 4.95 -7.00 -1.28
N TYR A 75 4.35 -6.05 -1.98
CA TYR A 75 4.41 -5.94 -3.44
C TYR A 75 5.84 -5.73 -3.94
N GLN A 76 6.60 -4.80 -3.35
CA GLN A 76 8.00 -4.58 -3.76
C GLN A 76 8.86 -5.83 -3.55
N TYR A 77 8.63 -6.57 -2.46
CA TYR A 77 9.33 -7.84 -2.23
C TYR A 77 8.96 -8.88 -3.30
N TYR A 78 7.66 -9.05 -3.59
CA TYR A 78 7.18 -9.91 -4.66
C TYR A 78 7.79 -9.51 -6.01
N GLN A 79 7.76 -8.23 -6.38
CA GLN A 79 8.31 -7.72 -7.63
C GLN A 79 9.82 -8.02 -7.76
N GLN A 80 10.58 -7.93 -6.67
CA GLN A 80 12.02 -8.18 -6.68
C GLN A 80 12.37 -9.69 -6.72
N THR A 81 11.53 -10.55 -6.14
CA THR A 81 11.89 -11.96 -5.87
C THR A 81 11.08 -12.97 -6.67
N GLY A 82 9.90 -12.60 -7.15
CA GLY A 82 8.91 -13.50 -7.74
C GLY A 82 8.20 -14.40 -6.72
N ASP A 83 8.31 -14.13 -5.42
CA ASP A 83 7.69 -14.95 -4.36
C ASP A 83 6.15 -14.89 -4.45
N THR A 84 5.54 -15.95 -4.96
CA THR A 84 4.10 -16.02 -5.19
C THR A 84 3.29 -16.04 -3.90
N ALA A 85 3.85 -16.46 -2.76
CA ALA A 85 3.13 -16.40 -1.49
C ALA A 85 2.84 -14.94 -1.09
N MET A 86 3.78 -14.03 -1.38
CA MET A 86 3.62 -12.59 -1.15
C MET A 86 2.57 -11.99 -2.09
N ARG A 87 2.55 -12.42 -3.35
CA ARG A 87 1.48 -12.06 -4.30
C ARG A 87 0.12 -12.52 -3.82
N ASP A 88 0.01 -13.76 -3.34
CA ASP A 88 -1.27 -14.34 -2.91
C ASP A 88 -1.85 -13.62 -1.69
N ILE A 89 -1.00 -13.10 -0.80
CA ILE A 89 -1.44 -12.21 0.31
C ILE A 89 -2.10 -10.93 -0.24
N ILE A 90 -1.49 -10.31 -1.25
CA ILE A 90 -2.00 -9.07 -1.85
C ILE A 90 -3.32 -9.34 -2.56
N ASP A 91 -3.35 -10.34 -3.44
CA ASP A 91 -4.51 -10.66 -4.27
C ASP A 91 -5.67 -11.15 -3.38
N GLY A 92 -5.39 -11.90 -2.31
CA GLY A 92 -6.38 -12.32 -1.30
C GLY A 92 -6.98 -11.13 -0.54
N TRP A 93 -6.17 -10.18 -0.08
CA TRP A 93 -6.67 -9.00 0.64
C TRP A 93 -7.63 -8.17 -0.22
N PHE A 94 -7.28 -7.92 -1.49
CA PHE A 94 -8.18 -7.18 -2.39
C PHE A 94 -9.46 -7.96 -2.70
N ALA A 95 -9.37 -9.27 -2.92
CA ALA A 95 -10.55 -10.10 -3.16
C ALA A 95 -11.54 -10.03 -1.98
N ASP A 96 -11.06 -10.16 -0.75
CA ASP A 96 -11.89 -10.11 0.45
C ASP A 96 -12.53 -8.73 0.63
N ARG A 97 -11.74 -7.64 0.52
CA ARG A 97 -12.26 -6.26 0.70
C ARG A 97 -13.25 -5.87 -0.39
N PHE A 98 -13.03 -6.28 -1.64
CA PHE A 98 -13.98 -6.00 -2.71
C PHE A 98 -15.28 -6.79 -2.58
N ALA A 99 -15.24 -8.00 -2.00
CA ALA A 99 -16.44 -8.78 -1.71
C ALA A 99 -17.28 -8.18 -0.57
N GLU A 100 -16.64 -7.56 0.42
CA GLU A 100 -17.30 -6.83 1.52
C GLU A 100 -17.93 -5.50 1.05
N GLY A 101 -17.34 -4.87 0.04
CA GLY A 101 -17.77 -3.59 -0.50
C GLY A 101 -16.82 -2.45 -0.15
N ALA A 102 -16.95 -1.33 -0.87
CA ALA A 102 -16.06 -0.19 -0.72
C ALA A 102 -16.20 0.46 0.66
N THR A 103 -15.07 0.80 1.28
CA THR A 103 -15.05 1.78 2.38
C THR A 103 -15.29 3.21 1.87
N THR A 104 -15.53 4.15 2.78
CA THR A 104 -15.64 5.57 2.44
C THR A 104 -14.28 6.13 1.99
N LYS A 105 -14.29 6.94 0.91
CA LYS A 105 -13.08 7.52 0.34
C LYS A 105 -12.58 8.68 1.20
N ASN A 106 -11.30 8.62 1.56
CA ASN A 106 -10.58 9.68 2.27
C ASN A 106 -9.07 9.55 1.95
N VAL A 107 -8.26 10.43 2.53
CA VAL A 107 -6.82 10.48 2.24
C VAL A 107 -6.09 9.16 2.55
N ASN A 108 -6.55 8.44 3.58
CA ASN A 108 -5.94 7.22 4.11
C ASN A 108 -6.38 5.98 3.35
N THR A 109 -7.69 5.85 3.08
CA THR A 109 -8.28 4.68 2.42
C THR A 109 -7.90 4.57 0.95
N MET A 110 -7.36 5.66 0.36
CA MET A 110 -6.76 5.67 -0.98
C MET A 110 -5.43 4.90 -1.05
N ALA A 111 -4.75 4.69 0.08
CA ALA A 111 -3.38 4.15 0.09
C ALA A 111 -3.20 2.79 -0.61
N PRO A 112 -4.11 1.79 -0.52
CA PRO A 112 -3.97 0.49 -1.19
C PRO A 112 -3.98 0.56 -2.72
N PHE A 113 -4.56 1.61 -3.32
CA PHE A 113 -4.74 1.69 -4.77
C PHE A 113 -3.43 1.81 -5.56
N LEU A 114 -2.33 2.19 -4.91
CA LEU A 114 -1.00 2.14 -5.53
C LEU A 114 -0.64 0.69 -5.89
N THR A 115 -0.78 -0.22 -4.93
CA THR A 115 -0.51 -1.64 -5.14
C THR A 115 -1.51 -2.24 -6.11
N LEU A 116 -2.80 -1.89 -6.01
CA LEU A 116 -3.81 -2.35 -6.96
C LEU A 116 -3.48 -1.95 -8.41
N ALA A 117 -3.01 -0.72 -8.64
CA ALA A 117 -2.63 -0.25 -9.97
C ALA A 117 -1.46 -1.04 -10.56
N TYR A 118 -0.46 -1.39 -9.75
CA TYR A 118 0.63 -2.28 -10.17
C TYR A 118 0.13 -3.70 -10.47
N ARG A 119 -0.72 -4.26 -9.60
CA ARG A 119 -1.32 -5.59 -9.86
C ARG A 119 -2.16 -5.59 -11.14
N TYR A 120 -2.87 -4.50 -11.42
CA TYR A 120 -3.61 -4.33 -12.66
C TYR A 120 -2.69 -4.26 -13.88
N GLU A 121 -1.57 -3.53 -13.81
CA GLU A 121 -0.58 -3.46 -14.90
C GLU A 121 0.00 -4.84 -15.25
N GLU A 122 0.26 -5.67 -14.24
CA GLU A 122 0.77 -7.04 -14.45
C GLU A 122 -0.30 -8.02 -14.97
N THR A 123 -1.51 -7.95 -14.43
CA THR A 123 -2.55 -8.96 -14.68
C THR A 123 -3.51 -8.60 -15.80
N GLY A 124 -3.66 -7.31 -16.10
CA GLY A 124 -4.68 -6.78 -16.99
C GLY A 124 -6.12 -7.03 -16.50
N ASN A 125 -6.32 -7.39 -15.23
CA ASN A 125 -7.62 -7.82 -14.72
C ASN A 125 -8.67 -6.70 -14.83
N PRO A 126 -9.70 -6.82 -15.71
CA PRO A 126 -10.66 -5.76 -15.94
C PRO A 126 -11.54 -5.48 -14.71
N ALA A 127 -11.64 -6.42 -13.77
CA ALA A 127 -12.39 -6.20 -12.53
C ALA A 127 -11.79 -5.10 -11.64
N TYR A 128 -10.49 -4.79 -11.78
CA TYR A 128 -9.84 -3.74 -11.00
C TYR A 128 -10.05 -2.33 -11.57
N LEU A 129 -10.45 -2.21 -12.84
CA LEU A 129 -10.61 -0.92 -13.51
C LEU A 129 -11.64 -0.01 -12.86
N PRO A 130 -12.88 -0.46 -12.56
CA PRO A 130 -13.87 0.42 -11.94
C PRO A 130 -13.42 0.95 -10.58
N TRP A 131 -12.64 0.17 -9.84
CA TRP A 131 -12.05 0.55 -8.57
C TRP A 131 -10.97 1.63 -8.76
N LEU A 132 -10.04 1.43 -9.69
CA LEU A 132 -8.99 2.40 -9.98
C LEU A 132 -9.56 3.72 -10.50
N ASP A 133 -10.56 3.65 -11.38
CA ASP A 133 -11.22 4.80 -11.99
C ASP A 133 -12.02 5.60 -10.96
N SER A 134 -12.92 4.95 -10.21
CA SER A 134 -13.76 5.64 -9.20
C SER A 134 -12.94 6.34 -8.13
N TRP A 135 -11.83 5.73 -7.69
CA TRP A 135 -10.98 6.33 -6.66
C TRP A 135 -10.06 7.41 -7.21
N ALA A 136 -9.59 7.29 -8.46
CA ALA A 136 -8.81 8.33 -9.10
C ALA A 136 -9.65 9.57 -9.43
N GLU A 137 -10.87 9.37 -9.95
CA GLU A 137 -11.83 10.44 -10.22
C GLU A 137 -12.22 11.18 -8.95
N TRP A 138 -12.51 10.47 -7.87
CA TRP A 138 -12.75 11.08 -6.56
C TRP A 138 -11.56 11.95 -6.12
N ALA A 139 -10.33 11.40 -6.19
CA ALA A 139 -9.14 12.13 -5.77
C ALA A 139 -8.93 13.41 -6.59
N MET A 140 -9.35 13.45 -7.85
CA MET A 140 -9.22 14.61 -8.74
C MET A 140 -10.32 15.63 -8.60
N ASN A 141 -11.56 15.19 -8.57
CA ASN A 141 -12.71 16.04 -8.85
C ASN A 141 -13.60 16.24 -7.61
N GLU A 142 -13.56 15.34 -6.63
CA GLU A 142 -14.47 15.36 -5.48
C GLU A 142 -13.77 15.59 -4.14
N MET A 143 -12.52 15.13 -3.98
CA MET A 143 -11.78 15.26 -2.74
C MET A 143 -11.61 16.76 -2.37
N PRO A 144 -11.95 17.17 -1.13
CA PRO A 144 -11.92 18.57 -0.73
C PRO A 144 -10.57 19.24 -0.97
N ARG A 145 -10.61 20.52 -1.32
CA ARG A 145 -9.44 21.34 -1.60
C ARG A 145 -9.32 22.46 -0.57
N THR A 146 -8.08 22.80 -0.22
CA THR A 146 -7.76 24.05 0.47
C THR A 146 -7.91 25.23 -0.49
N GLU A 147 -7.88 26.47 0.05
CA GLU A 147 -8.05 27.70 -0.73
C GLU A 147 -7.10 27.83 -1.93
N SER A 148 -5.88 27.26 -1.81
CA SER A 148 -4.87 27.26 -2.87
C SER A 148 -4.92 26.01 -3.77
N GLY A 149 -5.99 25.22 -3.70
CA GLY A 149 -6.15 24.00 -4.50
C GLY A 149 -5.36 22.80 -4.00
N GLY A 150 -4.81 22.86 -2.78
CA GLY A 150 -4.14 21.72 -2.16
C GLY A 150 -5.14 20.63 -1.75
N MET A 151 -4.76 19.36 -1.84
CA MET A 151 -5.60 18.25 -1.36
C MET A 151 -5.72 18.33 0.17
N GLN A 152 -6.94 18.56 0.68
CA GLN A 152 -7.19 18.64 2.12
C GLN A 152 -7.02 17.26 2.77
N HIS A 153 -6.46 17.22 3.96
CA HIS A 153 -6.23 15.98 4.70
C HIS A 153 -7.52 15.43 5.37
N ILE A 154 -8.57 15.19 4.57
CA ILE A 154 -9.80 14.59 5.06
C ILE A 154 -9.56 13.15 5.49
N THR A 155 -9.97 12.80 6.71
CA THR A 155 -9.86 11.44 7.26
C THR A 155 -11.25 10.81 7.40
N LEU A 156 -11.33 9.69 8.09
CA LEU A 156 -12.57 8.97 8.31
C LEU A 156 -13.52 9.69 9.29
N ALA A 157 -12.97 10.42 10.27
CA ALA A 157 -13.73 11.04 11.36
C ALA A 157 -13.60 12.56 11.41
N GLU A 158 -12.62 13.15 10.71
CA GLU A 158 -12.33 14.58 10.77
C GLU A 158 -12.18 15.17 9.37
N GLU A 159 -12.81 16.31 9.13
CA GLU A 159 -12.67 17.06 7.88
C GLU A 159 -11.28 17.66 7.71
N ASN A 160 -10.65 18.07 8.82
CA ASN A 160 -9.38 18.80 8.84
C ASN A 160 -9.39 20.02 7.92
N HIS A 161 -10.39 20.89 8.13
CA HIS A 161 -10.65 22.07 7.29
C HIS A 161 -9.40 22.92 7.06
N GLN A 162 -9.08 23.19 5.78
CA GLN A 162 -7.91 23.95 5.32
C GLN A 162 -6.54 23.39 5.73
N GLN A 163 -6.46 22.13 6.15
CA GLN A 163 -5.19 21.50 6.52
C GLN A 163 -4.62 20.63 5.40
N MET A 164 -3.30 20.70 5.25
CA MET A 164 -2.49 19.81 4.41
C MET A 164 -1.39 19.20 5.25
N TRP A 165 -1.30 17.88 5.24
CA TRP A 165 -0.29 17.14 6.00
C TRP A 165 0.69 16.45 5.04
N ASP A 166 1.84 16.05 5.59
CA ASP A 166 2.94 15.46 4.82
C ASP A 166 2.56 14.12 4.18
N ASP A 167 1.84 13.28 4.90
CA ASP A 167 1.50 11.93 4.48
C ASP A 167 0.49 11.89 3.31
N THR A 168 -0.25 12.98 3.04
CA THR A 168 -1.14 13.10 1.86
C THR A 168 -0.39 12.81 0.56
N LEU A 169 0.90 13.20 0.48
CA LEU A 169 1.76 12.91 -0.68
C LEU A 169 1.92 11.41 -0.91
N MET A 170 2.11 10.66 0.18
CA MET A 170 2.21 9.22 0.11
C MET A 170 0.81 8.63 -0.08
N MET A 171 -0.13 8.84 0.82
CA MET A 171 -1.37 8.07 0.89
C MET A 171 -2.32 8.31 -0.29
N THR A 172 -2.29 9.50 -0.91
CA THR A 172 -3.18 9.83 -2.03
C THR A 172 -2.44 10.23 -3.32
N VAL A 173 -1.50 11.18 -3.28
CA VAL A 173 -0.95 11.78 -4.52
C VAL A 173 -0.19 10.75 -5.38
N LEU A 174 0.68 9.94 -4.78
CA LEU A 174 1.41 8.91 -5.50
C LEU A 174 0.48 7.84 -6.09
N ARG A 175 -0.59 7.49 -5.36
CA ARG A 175 -1.58 6.46 -5.74
C ARG A 175 -2.36 6.95 -6.96
N TRP A 176 -2.91 8.15 -6.84
CA TRP A 176 -3.66 8.81 -7.91
C TRP A 176 -2.83 8.87 -9.21
N ARG A 177 -1.59 9.36 -9.16
CA ARG A 177 -0.73 9.46 -10.34
C ARG A 177 -0.51 8.10 -11.01
N LYS A 178 -0.28 7.04 -10.24
CA LYS A 178 -0.08 5.69 -10.79
C LYS A 178 -1.37 5.15 -11.42
N SER A 179 -2.51 5.27 -10.75
CA SER A 179 -3.81 4.87 -11.29
C SER A 179 -4.13 5.61 -12.60
N ALA A 180 -3.94 6.94 -12.62
CA ALA A 180 -4.16 7.75 -13.81
C ALA A 180 -3.27 7.30 -14.99
N SER A 181 -2.00 6.95 -14.74
CA SER A 181 -1.12 6.42 -15.79
C SER A 181 -1.65 5.12 -16.40
N CYS A 182 -2.21 4.21 -15.59
CA CYS A 182 -2.80 2.96 -16.07
C CYS A 182 -4.06 3.19 -16.93
N LEU A 183 -4.81 4.26 -16.66
CA LEU A 183 -6.01 4.65 -17.41
C LEU A 183 -5.66 5.36 -18.73
N ILE A 184 -4.65 6.23 -18.72
CA ILE A 184 -4.23 7.01 -19.90
C ILE A 184 -3.66 6.11 -21.01
N VAL A 185 -2.82 5.12 -20.67
CA VAL A 185 -2.15 4.23 -21.64
C VAL A 185 -3.15 3.39 -22.48
N ARG A 186 -4.42 3.30 -22.07
CA ARG A 186 -5.46 2.60 -22.85
C ARG A 186 -6.28 3.50 -23.77
N ASN A 187 -6.27 4.82 -23.58
CA ASN A 187 -7.01 5.76 -24.42
C ASN A 187 -6.17 6.28 -25.62
N THR A 188 -4.98 5.70 -25.83
CA THR A 188 -4.06 5.96 -26.94
C THR A 188 -3.76 4.68 -27.68
#